data_AF-A0A0K2T4U7-F1
#
_entry.id   AF-A0A0K2T4U7-F1
#
_cell.length_a   1.000
_cell.length_b   1.000
_cell.length_c   1.000
_cell.angle_alpha   90.00
_cell.angle_beta   90.00
_cell.angle_gamma   90.00
#
_symmetry.space_group_name_H-M   'P 1'
#
loop_
_entity.id
_entity.type
_entity.pdbx_description
1 polymer ?
#
loop_
_entity_poly.entity_id
_entity_poly.type
_entity_poly.pdbx_seq_one_letter_code
_entity_poly.pdbx_strand_id
1 'polypeptide(L)'
;MNMIDWYKIVISVPPILQYWSDKELMKAKNEPLKIKKYPCHSQSVEMAVKLVSEVSCKVYGYNQRHGYILSTLKSRDKLRKFKTKCKYPV
;
A
#
# COMPACT_ATOMS: atom_id res chain seq x y z
N MET A 1 -18.03 3.01 -21.67
CA MET A 1 -17.21 2.15 -20.78
C MET A 1 -15.84 2.03 -21.44
N ASN A 2 -14.83 2.77 -20.97
CA ASN A 2 -13.51 2.73 -21.60
C ASN A 2 -12.77 1.49 -21.12
N MET A 3 -12.60 0.53 -22.02
CA MET A 3 -11.80 -0.66 -21.78
C MET A 3 -10.33 -0.25 -21.63
N ILE A 4 -9.63 -0.84 -20.66
CA ILE A 4 -8.22 -0.56 -20.43
C ILE A 4 -7.43 -1.01 -21.66
N ASP A 5 -6.71 -0.06 -22.29
CA ASP A 5 -5.84 -0.33 -23.43
C ASP A 5 -4.47 -0.79 -22.91
N TRP A 6 -4.28 -2.10 -22.86
CA TRP A 6 -3.05 -2.73 -22.37
C TRP A 6 -1.82 -2.37 -23.22
N TYR A 7 -1.99 -1.98 -24.48
CA TYR A 7 -0.88 -1.57 -25.35
C TYR A 7 -0.37 -0.16 -25.04
N LYS A 8 -1.17 0.65 -24.35
CA LYS A 8 -0.80 2.02 -23.94
C LYS A 8 -0.21 2.09 -22.53
N ILE A 9 -0.16 0.97 -21.80
CA ILE A 9 0.26 0.95 -20.40
C ILE A 9 1.63 0.30 -20.28
N VAL A 10 2.53 0.98 -19.57
CA VAL A 10 3.82 0.41 -19.18
C VAL A 10 3.59 -0.65 -18.10
N ILE A 11 3.83 -1.91 -18.42
CA ILE A 11 3.73 -3.02 -17.48
C ILE A 11 5.01 -3.07 -16.65
N SER A 12 4.91 -2.81 -15.35
CA SER A 12 6.03 -2.97 -14.41
C SER A 12 5.93 -4.29 -13.65
N VAL A 13 7.08 -4.89 -13.34
CA VAL A 13 7.15 -6.06 -12.46
C VAL A 13 6.61 -5.69 -11.07
N PRO A 14 5.79 -6.54 -10.43
CA PRO A 14 5.34 -6.30 -9.06
C PRO A 14 6.53 -6.09 -8.11
N PRO A 15 6.45 -5.14 -7.15
CA PRO A 15 7.57 -4.86 -6.24
C PRO A 15 8.10 -6.08 -5.48
N ILE A 16 7.24 -7.06 -5.19
CA ILE A 16 7.63 -8.31 -4.52
C ILE A 16 8.55 -9.19 -5.38
N LEU A 17 8.46 -9.05 -6.70
CA LEU A 17 9.23 -9.82 -7.69
C LEU A 17 10.38 -9.01 -8.31
N GLN A 18 10.52 -7.72 -7.98
CA GLN A 18 11.47 -6.83 -8.65
C GLN A 18 12.95 -7.23 -8.46
N TYR A 19 13.23 -8.05 -7.44
CA TYR A 19 14.57 -8.54 -7.11
C TYR A 19 14.80 -9.99 -7.50
N TRP A 20 13.83 -10.61 -8.17
CA TRP A 20 13.90 -12.03 -8.53
C TRP A 20 14.58 -12.18 -9.88
N SER A 21 15.44 -13.19 -9.99
CA SER A 21 16.01 -13.62 -11.27
C SER A 21 14.99 -14.42 -12.09
N ASP A 22 15.20 -14.47 -13.40
CA ASP A 22 14.38 -15.29 -14.31
C ASP A 22 14.34 -16.76 -13.87
N LYS A 23 15.44 -17.30 -13.33
CA LYS A 23 15.50 -18.67 -12.82
C LYS A 23 14.58 -18.88 -11.61
N GLU A 24 14.53 -17.92 -10.68
CA GLU A 24 13.64 -17.97 -9.52
C GLU A 24 12.18 -17.84 -9.92
N LEU A 25 11.88 -16.98 -10.90
CA LEU A 25 10.54 -16.84 -11.47
C LEU A 25 10.09 -18.14 -12.17
N MET A 26 10.96 -18.76 -12.97
CA MET A 26 10.67 -20.03 -13.63
C MET A 26 10.47 -21.17 -12.63
N LYS A 27 11.21 -21.17 -11.53
CA LYS A 27 11.01 -22.15 -10.44
C LYS A 27 9.66 -21.95 -9.74
N ALA A 28 9.29 -20.70 -9.45
CA ALA A 28 8.01 -20.36 -8.83
C ALA A 28 6.78 -20.64 -9.71
N LYS A 29 6.97 -20.87 -11.02
CA LYS A 29 5.90 -21.38 -11.89
C LYS A 29 5.50 -22.81 -11.53
N ASN A 30 6.47 -23.63 -11.10
CA ASN A 30 6.28 -25.05 -10.83
C ASN A 30 6.19 -25.38 -9.33
N GLU A 31 6.65 -24.48 -8.47
CA GLU A 31 6.62 -24.63 -7.02
C GLU A 31 5.90 -23.45 -6.34
N PRO A 32 5.16 -23.67 -5.23
CA PRO A 32 4.55 -22.58 -4.48
C PRO A 32 5.59 -21.54 -4.03
N LEU A 33 5.31 -20.25 -4.28
CA LEU A 33 6.16 -19.17 -3.78
C LEU A 33 6.25 -19.24 -2.25
N LYS A 34 7.47 -19.40 -1.72
CA LYS A 34 7.74 -19.26 -0.29
C LYS A 34 7.80 -17.77 0.07
N ILE A 35 6.63 -17.17 0.25
CA ILE A 35 6.52 -15.77 0.68
C ILE A 35 6.72 -15.69 2.19
N LYS A 36 7.49 -14.70 2.65
CA LYS A 36 7.65 -14.42 4.08
C LYS A 36 6.27 -14.12 4.70
N LYS A 37 6.02 -14.61 5.92
CA LYS A 37 4.82 -14.19 6.66
C LYS A 37 4.90 -12.70 6.93
N TYR A 38 4.04 -11.93 6.28
CA TYR A 38 3.87 -10.51 6.55
C TYR A 38 2.75 -10.33 7.58
N PRO A 39 2.89 -9.41 8.55
CA PRO A 39 1.83 -9.11 9.50
C PRO A 39 0.70 -8.33 8.81
N CYS A 40 -0.24 -9.06 8.18
CA CYS A 40 -1.36 -8.47 7.44
C CYS A 40 -2.37 -7.74 8.34
N HIS A 41 -2.50 -8.17 9.60
CA HIS A 41 -3.42 -7.59 10.58
C HIS A 41 -2.71 -6.75 11.64
N SER A 42 -1.63 -6.09 11.24
CA SER A 42 -1.03 -5.07 12.11
C SER A 42 -1.87 -3.80 12.06
N GLN A 43 -1.92 -3.08 13.18
CA GLN A 43 -2.63 -1.81 13.28
C GLN A 43 -2.18 -0.81 12.21
N SER A 44 -0.89 -0.81 11.84
CA SER A 44 -0.35 0.05 10.78
C SER A 44 -0.94 -0.27 9.42
N VAL A 45 -1.13 -1.55 9.08
CA VAL A 45 -1.75 -1.97 7.82
C VAL A 45 -3.22 -1.56 7.79
N GLU A 46 -3.97 -1.84 8.85
CA GLU A 46 -5.38 -1.47 8.93
C GLU A 46 -5.59 0.05 8.82
N MET A 47 -4.75 0.83 9.50
CA MET A 47 -4.76 2.29 9.42
C MET A 47 -4.42 2.81 8.03
N ALA A 48 -3.46 2.19 7.34
CA ALA A 48 -3.08 2.57 5.99
C ALA A 48 -4.21 2.28 4.99
N VAL A 49 -4.82 1.09 5.06
CA VAL A 49 -5.97 0.71 4.23
C VAL A 49 -7.13 1.68 4.45
N LYS A 50 -7.46 1.97 5.72
CA LYS A 50 -8.52 2.94 6.07
C LYS A 50 -8.25 4.32 5.44
N LEU A 51 -7.03 4.84 5.60
CA LEU A 51 -6.68 6.16 5.05
C LEU A 51 -6.80 6.19 3.52
N VAL A 52 -6.27 5.18 2.82
CA VAL A 52 -6.33 5.11 1.35
C VAL A 52 -7.77 5.02 0.86
N SER A 53 -8.62 4.25 1.55
CA SER A 53 -10.05 4.16 1.23
C SER A 53 -10.77 5.50 1.43
N GLU A 54 -10.59 6.14 2.58
CA GLU A 54 -11.18 7.47 2.87
C GLU A 54 -10.76 8.52 1.84
N VAL A 55 -9.49 8.54 1.46
CA VAL A 55 -8.97 9.49 0.46
C VAL A 55 -9.52 9.18 -0.92
N SER A 56 -9.61 7.90 -1.30
CA SER A 56 -10.15 7.51 -2.60
C SER A 56 -11.63 7.86 -2.76
N CYS A 57 -12.39 7.92 -1.66
CA CYS A 57 -13.77 8.40 -1.69
C CYS A 57 -13.89 9.93 -1.80
N LYS A 58 -12.84 10.69 -1.45
CA LYS A 58 -12.88 12.17 -1.39
C LYS A 58 -12.33 12.85 -2.63
N VAL A 59 -11.29 12.29 -3.24
CA VAL A 59 -10.60 12.92 -4.38
C VAL A 59 -10.29 11.91 -5.47
N TYR A 60 -10.37 12.35 -6.72
CA TYR A 60 -10.10 11.53 -7.89
C TYR A 60 -8.68 11.77 -8.44
N GLY A 61 -8.10 10.76 -9.08
CA GLY A 61 -6.78 10.85 -9.70
C GLY A 61 -5.62 10.55 -8.75
N TYR A 62 -4.48 10.12 -9.30
CA TYR A 62 -3.32 9.68 -8.52
C TYR A 62 -2.69 10.81 -7.70
N ASN A 63 -2.36 11.93 -8.36
CA ASN A 63 -1.67 13.06 -7.71
C ASN A 63 -2.46 13.66 -6.55
N GLN A 64 -3.77 13.82 -6.72
CA GLN A 64 -4.64 14.38 -5.69
C GLN A 64 -4.73 13.44 -4.48
N ARG A 65 -4.94 12.14 -4.72
CA ARG A 65 -4.95 11.13 -3.65
C ARG A 65 -3.61 11.07 -2.92
N HIS A 66 -2.51 11.06 -3.66
CA HIS A 66 -1.16 11.03 -3.08
C HIS A 66 -0.89 12.26 -2.21
N GLY A 67 -1.19 13.47 -2.72
CA GLY A 67 -1.04 14.71 -1.97
C GLY A 67 -1.89 14.75 -0.70
N TYR A 68 -3.15 14.29 -0.78
CA TYR A 68 -4.04 14.22 0.38
C TYR A 68 -3.51 13.26 1.45
N ILE A 69 -3.04 12.07 1.04
CA ILE A 69 -2.42 11.08 1.95
C ILE A 69 -1.22 11.71 2.66
N LEU A 70 -0.28 12.31 1.91
CA LEU A 70 0.91 12.95 2.48
C LEU A 70 0.56 14.08 3.45
N SER A 71 -0.40 14.94 3.08
CA SER A 71 -0.87 16.03 3.94
C SER A 71 -1.49 15.48 5.25
N THR A 72 -2.31 14.44 5.15
CA THR A 72 -2.94 13.79 6.30
C THR A 72 -1.89 13.16 7.23
N LEU A 73 -0.90 12.46 6.67
CA LEU A 73 0.19 11.88 7.44
C LEU A 73 1.03 12.96 8.14
N LYS A 74 1.36 14.06 7.43
CA LYS A 74 2.08 15.20 8.00
C LYS A 74 1.29 15.89 9.12
N SER A 75 -0.03 16.00 8.98
CA SER A 75 -0.89 16.51 10.04
C SER A 75 -0.92 15.59 11.26
N ARG A 76 -0.98 14.26 11.05
CA ARG A 76 -0.97 13.27 12.13
C ARG A 76 0.36 13.20 12.86
N ASP A 77 1.47 13.42 12.16
CA ASP A 77 2.81 13.42 12.78
C ASP A 77 3.00 14.57 13.78
N LYS A 78 2.28 15.69 13.60
CA LYS A 78 2.23 16.78 14.58
C LYS A 78 1.46 16.44 15.85
N LEU A 79 0.65 15.38 15.84
CA LEU A 79 -0.10 14.95 17.02
C LEU A 79 0.83 14.23 18.00
N ARG A 80 0.57 14.41 19.30
CA ARG A 80 1.31 13.73 20.35
C ARG A 80 1.20 12.21 20.18
N LYS A 81 2.35 11.53 20.12
CA LYS A 81 2.40 10.07 20.01
C LYS A 81 2.21 9.46 21.40
N PHE A 82 1.33 8.46 21.50
CA PHE A 82 1.08 7.74 22.73
C PHE A 82 1.55 6.28 22.57
N LYS A 83 2.38 5.81 23.48
CA LYS A 83 2.88 4.42 23.45
C LYS A 83 1.81 3.39 23.82
N THR A 84 0.83 3.79 24.63
CA THR A 84 -0.22 2.92 25.16
C THR A 84 -1.56 3.66 25.16
N LYS A 85 -2.66 2.91 24.98
CA LYS A 85 -4.01 3.46 24.95
C LYS A 85 -4.38 4.20 26.24
N CYS A 86 -3.90 3.73 27.39
CA CYS A 86 -4.15 4.35 28.70
C CYS A 86 -3.58 5.77 28.86
N LYS A 87 -2.66 6.19 27.98
CA LYS A 87 -2.11 7.56 27.99
C LYS A 87 -2.85 8.50 27.04
N TYR A 88 -3.79 7.99 26.26
CA TYR A 88 -4.58 8.77 25.32
C TYR A 88 -5.64 9.57 26.10
N PRO A 89 -5.75 10.89 25.88
CA PRO A 89 -6.76 11.71 26.54
C PRO A 89 -8.16 11.24 26.11
N VAL A 90 -9.00 10.91 27.10
CA VAL A 90 -10.43 10.61 26.92
C VAL A 90 -11.24 11.87 26.71
#